data_AF-A0A640MLD5-F1
#
_entry.id   AF-A0A640MLD5-F1
#
_cell.length_a   1.000
_cell.length_b   1.000
_cell.length_c   1.000
_cell.angle_alpha   90.00
_cell.angle_beta   90.00
_cell.angle_gamma   90.00
#
_symmetry.space_group_name_H-M   'P 1'
#
loop_
_entity.id
_entity.type
_entity.pdbx_description
1 polymer ?
#
loop_
_entity_poly.entity_id
_entity_poly.type
_entity_poly.pdbx_seq_one_letter_code
_entity_poly.pdbx_strand_id
1 'polypeptide(L)'
;MAIKKMKSGSYKVEVFYPKEVREILGVTSQRYRKTFSSKNEALVAEKDILKKIEKVQLEKHERAFELKANISFKEFYEQVWLDMYCNGSSGRNRMIPSEQTILNTKDLFRLHILPMFGSYSLFELNTNKDLVLRKLNAKAQKYANIKTIKSYVNQLFDIAELLDYIEYNHVAKITRYVGDPLKQRRKME
;
A
#
# COMPACT_ATOMS: atom_id res chain seq x y z
N MET A 1 -15.72 -24.41 -17.74
CA MET A 1 -14.76 -25.53 -17.83
C MET A 1 -13.85 -25.31 -19.04
N ALA A 2 -12.53 -25.34 -18.87
CA ALA A 2 -11.59 -25.15 -19.99
C ALA A 2 -11.42 -26.42 -20.84
N ILE A 3 -11.86 -27.59 -20.34
CA ILE A 3 -11.69 -28.88 -21.00
C ILE A 3 -12.98 -29.29 -21.72
N LYS A 4 -12.88 -29.65 -23.00
CA LYS A 4 -13.97 -30.18 -23.82
C LYS A 4 -13.58 -31.53 -24.43
N LYS A 5 -14.40 -32.56 -24.23
CA LYS A 5 -14.24 -33.86 -24.91
C LYS A 5 -14.66 -33.74 -26.38
N MET A 6 -13.84 -34.27 -27.28
CA MET A 6 -14.05 -34.26 -28.72
C MET A 6 -14.72 -35.56 -29.19
N LYS A 7 -15.32 -35.53 -30.38
CA LYS A 7 -15.93 -36.72 -31.01
C LYS A 7 -14.93 -37.86 -31.22
N SER A 8 -13.64 -37.54 -31.36
CA SER A 8 -12.53 -38.50 -31.47
C SER A 8 -12.15 -39.19 -30.15
N GLY A 9 -12.79 -38.87 -29.03
CA GLY A 9 -12.43 -39.36 -27.70
C GLY A 9 -11.33 -38.54 -27.00
N SER A 10 -10.61 -37.68 -27.73
CA SER A 10 -9.58 -36.78 -27.21
C SER A 10 -10.16 -35.61 -26.40
N TYR A 11 -9.34 -34.95 -25.58
CA TYR A 11 -9.72 -33.85 -24.70
C TYR A 11 -9.01 -32.55 -25.11
N LYS A 12 -9.77 -31.52 -25.45
CA LYS A 12 -9.26 -30.19 -25.80
C LYS A 12 -9.26 -29.28 -24.58
N VAL A 13 -8.12 -28.68 -24.26
CA VAL A 13 -7.97 -27.63 -23.23
C VAL A 13 -7.94 -26.27 -23.92
N GLU A 14 -8.77 -25.33 -23.48
CA GLU A 14 -8.80 -23.95 -23.95
C GLU A 14 -8.87 -22.97 -22.78
N VAL A 15 -7.76 -22.29 -22.47
CA VAL A 15 -7.63 -21.34 -21.34
C VAL A 15 -7.32 -19.95 -21.89
N PHE A 16 -7.97 -18.92 -21.36
CA PHE A 16 -7.76 -17.54 -21.76
C PHE A 16 -6.50 -16.94 -21.12
N TYR A 17 -5.72 -16.21 -21.90
CA TYR A 17 -4.62 -15.38 -21.38
C TYR A 17 -5.05 -13.91 -21.33
N PRO A 18 -5.13 -13.29 -20.14
CA PRO A 18 -5.26 -11.84 -20.00
C PRO A 18 -4.19 -11.10 -20.81
N LYS A 19 -4.50 -9.90 -21.32
CA LYS A 19 -3.57 -9.11 -22.16
C LYS A 19 -2.21 -8.93 -21.49
N GLU A 20 -2.21 -8.61 -20.22
CA GLU A 20 -1.01 -8.36 -19.41
C GLU A 20 -0.15 -9.62 -19.22
N VAL A 21 -0.80 -10.77 -19.06
CA VAL A 21 -0.11 -12.06 -18.91
C VAL A 21 0.55 -12.48 -20.22
N ARG A 22 -0.06 -12.13 -21.37
CA ARG A 22 0.51 -12.38 -22.70
C ARG A 22 1.81 -11.62 -22.94
N GLU A 23 1.83 -10.35 -22.52
CA GLU A 23 3.02 -9.50 -22.64
C GLU A 23 4.18 -10.07 -21.81
N ILE A 24 3.92 -10.54 -20.59
CA ILE A 24 4.95 -11.10 -19.70
C ILE A 24 5.42 -12.48 -20.14
N LEU A 25 4.50 -13.36 -20.55
CA LEU A 25 4.84 -14.72 -21.01
C LEU A 25 5.33 -14.76 -22.47
N GLY A 26 5.35 -13.63 -23.19
CA GLY A 26 5.75 -13.55 -24.59
C GLY A 26 4.81 -14.30 -25.56
N VAL A 27 3.54 -14.48 -25.19
CA VAL A 27 2.58 -15.26 -25.98
C VAL A 27 1.71 -14.33 -26.82
N THR A 28 1.70 -14.52 -28.14
CA THR A 28 0.87 -13.72 -29.05
C THR A 28 -0.60 -14.15 -29.03
N SER A 29 -0.86 -15.44 -28.80
CA SER A 29 -2.20 -16.02 -28.82
C SER A 29 -3.05 -15.61 -27.62
N GLN A 30 -4.29 -15.20 -27.85
CA GLN A 30 -5.27 -14.84 -26.81
C GLN A 30 -5.67 -16.02 -25.90
N ARG A 31 -5.55 -17.26 -26.39
CA ARG A 31 -5.93 -18.47 -25.66
C ARG A 31 -4.90 -19.56 -25.85
N TYR A 32 -4.55 -20.25 -24.77
CA TYR A 32 -3.90 -21.54 -24.83
C TYR A 32 -4.87 -22.56 -25.42
N ARG A 33 -4.44 -23.34 -26.41
CA ARG A 33 -5.25 -24.40 -27.02
C ARG A 33 -4.40 -25.63 -27.30
N LYS A 34 -4.73 -26.77 -26.68
CA LYS A 34 -4.05 -28.04 -26.94
C LYS A 34 -5.00 -29.23 -26.74
N THR A 35 -4.78 -30.31 -27.48
CA THR A 35 -5.53 -31.56 -27.39
C THR A 35 -4.69 -32.66 -26.77
N PHE A 36 -5.32 -33.49 -25.93
CA PHE A 36 -4.71 -34.60 -25.19
C PHE A 36 -5.49 -35.88 -25.40
N SER A 37 -4.83 -37.03 -25.30
CA SER A 37 -5.46 -38.35 -25.42
C SER A 37 -6.21 -38.73 -24.14
N SER A 38 -5.70 -38.30 -22.97
CA SER A 38 -6.28 -38.58 -21.66
C SER A 38 -6.90 -37.35 -20.99
N LYS A 39 -7.98 -37.57 -20.22
CA LYS A 39 -8.60 -36.54 -19.38
C LYS A 39 -7.64 -36.03 -18.30
N ASN A 40 -6.81 -36.93 -17.75
CA ASN A 40 -5.87 -36.57 -16.69
C ASN A 40 -4.78 -35.64 -17.21
N GLU A 41 -4.24 -35.90 -18.39
CA GLU A 41 -3.26 -35.01 -19.04
C GLU A 41 -3.86 -33.63 -19.33
N ALA A 42 -5.11 -33.58 -19.80
CA ALA A 42 -5.82 -32.34 -20.03
C ALA A 42 -6.01 -31.53 -18.72
N LEU A 43 -6.31 -32.20 -17.61
CA LEU A 43 -6.43 -31.58 -16.28
C LEU A 43 -5.11 -31.04 -15.75
N VAL A 44 -4.01 -31.79 -15.91
CA VAL A 44 -2.67 -31.34 -15.53
C VAL A 44 -2.29 -30.09 -16.34
N ALA A 45 -2.51 -30.13 -17.65
CA ALA A 45 -2.23 -28.98 -18.52
C ALA A 45 -3.08 -27.75 -18.17
N GLU A 46 -4.38 -27.91 -17.88
CA GLU A 46 -5.24 -26.82 -17.41
C GLU A 46 -4.68 -26.20 -16.13
N LYS A 47 -4.36 -27.02 -15.12
CA LYS A 47 -3.80 -26.56 -13.84
C LYS A 47 -2.46 -25.83 -14.02
N ASP A 48 -1.57 -26.35 -14.85
CA ASP A 48 -0.26 -25.74 -15.08
C ASP A 48 -0.37 -24.36 -15.74
N ILE A 49 -1.29 -24.21 -16.71
CA ILE A 49 -1.52 -22.90 -17.34
C ILE A 49 -2.16 -21.92 -16.35
N LEU A 50 -3.13 -22.36 -15.55
CA LEU A 50 -3.74 -21.52 -14.52
C LEU A 50 -2.72 -21.06 -13.48
N LYS A 51 -1.85 -21.97 -13.01
CA LYS A 51 -0.76 -21.61 -12.09
C LYS A 51 0.22 -20.61 -12.69
N LYS A 52 0.54 -20.72 -13.99
CA LYS A 52 1.39 -19.75 -14.68
C LYS A 52 0.74 -18.37 -14.78
N ILE A 53 -0.55 -18.32 -15.10
CA ILE A 53 -1.33 -17.08 -15.14
C ILE A 53 -1.35 -16.43 -13.75
N GLU A 54 -1.68 -17.20 -12.72
CA GLU A 54 -1.73 -16.75 -11.33
C GLU A 54 -0.38 -16.22 -10.85
N LYS A 55 0.71 -16.96 -11.12
CA LYS A 55 2.07 -16.54 -10.77
C LYS A 55 2.45 -15.21 -11.41
N VAL A 56 2.16 -15.03 -12.70
CA VAL A 56 2.45 -13.78 -13.41
C VAL A 56 1.64 -12.60 -12.86
N GLN A 57 0.39 -12.84 -12.50
CA GLN A 57 -0.45 -11.83 -11.86
C GLN A 57 0.06 -11.46 -10.46
N LEU A 58 0.49 -12.47 -9.68
CA LEU A 58 1.07 -12.27 -8.36
C LEU A 58 2.36 -11.46 -8.43
N GLU A 59 3.32 -11.85 -9.28
CA GLU A 59 4.60 -11.15 -9.46
C GLU A 59 4.43 -9.71 -9.95
N LYS A 60 3.41 -9.44 -10.78
CA LYS A 60 3.09 -8.08 -11.22
C LYS A 60 2.48 -7.27 -10.07
N HIS A 61 1.59 -7.87 -9.29
CA HIS A 61 1.03 -7.24 -8.10
C HIS A 61 2.12 -6.92 -7.09
N GLU A 62 3.06 -7.84 -6.86
CA GLU A 62 4.25 -7.65 -6.03
C GLU A 62 5.12 -6.52 -6.57
N ARG A 63 5.47 -6.49 -7.86
CA ARG A 63 6.25 -5.38 -8.45
C ARG A 63 5.53 -4.03 -8.40
N ALA A 64 4.22 -4.00 -8.65
CA ALA A 64 3.44 -2.78 -8.55
C ALA A 64 3.35 -2.29 -7.10
N PHE A 65 3.28 -3.22 -6.15
CA PHE A 65 3.31 -2.95 -4.72
C PHE A 65 4.69 -2.46 -4.27
N GLU A 66 5.78 -3.07 -4.73
CA GLU A 66 7.16 -2.60 -4.46
C GLU A 66 7.40 -1.18 -5.01
N LEU A 67 6.93 -0.89 -6.24
CA LEU A 67 7.04 0.43 -6.84
C LEU A 67 6.23 1.49 -6.08
N LYS A 68 5.02 1.14 -5.62
CA LYS A 68 4.20 2.03 -4.80
C LYS A 68 4.75 2.20 -3.38
N ALA A 69 5.25 1.14 -2.75
CA ALA A 69 5.74 1.16 -1.38
C ALA A 69 7.06 1.95 -1.22
N ASN A 70 7.83 2.07 -2.31
CA ASN A 70 9.05 2.86 -2.38
C ASN A 70 8.83 4.37 -2.53
N ILE A 71 7.58 4.85 -2.66
CA ILE A 71 7.28 6.29 -2.63
C ILE A 71 7.80 6.90 -1.34
N SER A 72 8.44 8.08 -1.43
CA SER A 72 8.86 8.79 -0.22
C SER A 72 7.65 9.29 0.57
N PHE A 73 7.80 9.41 1.88
CA PHE A 73 6.76 9.98 2.74
C PHE A 73 6.36 11.39 2.28
N LYS A 74 7.34 12.18 1.82
CA LYS A 74 7.08 13.52 1.28
C LYS A 74 6.25 13.47 0.00
N GLU A 75 6.63 12.65 -0.97
CA GLU A 75 5.89 12.54 -2.24
C GLU A 75 4.47 12.05 -2.00
N PHE A 76 4.29 11.04 -1.14
CA PHE A 76 2.95 10.57 -0.79
C PHE A 76 2.10 11.65 -0.11
N TYR A 77 2.72 12.43 0.79
CA TYR A 77 2.06 13.57 1.41
C TYR A 77 1.58 14.60 0.37
N GLU A 78 2.46 14.99 -0.56
CA GLU A 78 2.20 16.05 -1.54
C GLU A 78 1.22 15.61 -2.64
N GLN A 79 1.36 14.38 -3.14
CA GLN A 79 0.60 13.89 -4.30
C GLN A 79 -0.74 13.25 -3.94
N VAL A 80 -0.86 12.68 -2.74
CA VAL A 80 -2.02 11.86 -2.37
C VAL A 80 -2.70 12.42 -1.13
N TRP A 81 -1.97 12.44 -0.01
CA TRP A 81 -2.59 12.70 1.28
C TRP A 81 -3.15 14.12 1.40
N LEU A 82 -2.44 15.13 0.89
CA LEU A 82 -2.84 16.53 1.00
C LEU A 82 -4.13 16.82 0.23
N ASP A 83 -4.28 16.27 -0.97
CA ASP A 83 -5.51 16.41 -1.76
C ASP A 83 -6.70 15.78 -1.02
N MET A 84 -6.54 14.53 -0.55
CA MET A 84 -7.56 13.86 0.25
C MET A 84 -7.91 14.63 1.53
N TYR A 85 -6.93 15.27 2.17
CA TYR A 85 -7.16 16.09 3.36
C TYR A 85 -7.98 17.34 3.05
N CYS A 86 -7.63 18.08 1.98
CA CYS A 86 -8.37 19.25 1.55
C CYS A 86 -9.82 18.90 1.16
N ASN A 87 -10.03 17.71 0.60
CA ASN A 87 -11.35 17.19 0.21
C ASN A 87 -12.12 16.51 1.36
N GLY A 88 -11.66 16.60 2.61
CA GLY A 88 -12.33 16.01 3.78
C GLY A 88 -12.36 14.47 3.79
N SER A 89 -11.53 13.83 2.97
CA SER A 89 -11.52 12.37 2.72
C SER A 89 -10.34 11.63 3.35
N SER A 90 -9.46 12.33 4.09
CA SER A 90 -8.25 11.75 4.67
C SER A 90 -8.47 11.06 6.03
N GLY A 91 -9.64 11.16 6.66
CA GLY A 91 -9.84 10.69 8.04
C GLY A 91 -11.29 10.35 8.39
N ARG A 92 -11.53 10.07 9.68
CA ARG A 92 -12.87 9.71 10.17
C ARG A 92 -13.89 10.83 10.07
N ASN A 93 -13.42 12.07 10.16
CA ASN A 93 -14.26 13.25 10.03
C ASN A 93 -14.38 13.61 8.54
N ARG A 94 -15.58 13.40 7.98
CA ARG A 94 -15.87 13.61 6.54
C ARG A 94 -16.24 15.07 6.24
N MET A 95 -15.54 16.01 6.87
CA MET A 95 -15.79 17.43 6.71
C MET A 95 -14.61 18.09 6.00
N ILE A 96 -14.91 18.95 5.04
CA ILE A 96 -13.93 19.79 4.36
C ILE A 96 -13.32 20.76 5.41
N PRO A 97 -11.99 20.75 5.63
CA PRO A 97 -11.36 21.67 6.57
C PRO A 97 -11.44 23.12 6.09
N SER A 98 -11.48 24.08 7.03
CA SER A 98 -11.36 25.49 6.67
C SER A 98 -9.97 25.82 6.12
N GLU A 99 -9.85 26.89 5.33
CA GLU A 99 -8.58 27.34 4.75
C GLU A 99 -7.49 27.53 5.81
N GLN A 100 -7.83 28.16 6.95
CA GLN A 100 -6.89 28.32 8.06
C GLN A 100 -6.43 26.97 8.63
N THR A 101 -7.33 25.98 8.70
CA THR A 101 -6.98 24.62 9.15
C THR A 101 -6.03 23.94 8.16
N ILE A 102 -6.25 24.13 6.86
CA ILE A 102 -5.36 23.62 5.80
C ILE A 102 -3.98 24.24 5.93
N LEU A 103 -3.88 25.57 6.08
CA LEU A 103 -2.61 26.28 6.26
C LEU A 103 -1.86 25.80 7.51
N ASN A 104 -2.56 25.74 8.66
CA ASN A 104 -1.98 25.24 9.90
C ASN A 104 -1.48 23.80 9.78
N THR A 105 -2.20 22.95 9.03
CA THR A 105 -1.80 21.56 8.78
C THR A 105 -0.57 21.50 7.88
N LYS A 106 -0.53 22.28 6.79
CA LYS A 106 0.65 22.39 5.91
C LYS A 106 1.89 22.84 6.69
N ASP A 107 1.75 23.84 7.56
CA ASP A 107 2.84 24.29 8.42
C ASP A 107 3.29 23.22 9.42
N LEU A 108 2.35 22.48 10.00
CA LEU A 108 2.68 21.36 10.89
C LEU A 108 3.51 20.29 10.15
N PHE A 109 3.12 19.95 8.92
CA PHE A 109 3.88 19.02 8.10
C PHE A 109 5.27 19.57 7.76
N ARG A 110 5.34 20.79 7.23
CA ARG A 110 6.58 21.46 6.82
C ARG A 110 7.59 21.62 7.96
N LEU A 111 7.13 22.07 9.13
CA LEU A 111 8.00 22.39 10.26
C LEU A 111 8.33 21.18 11.14
N HIS A 112 7.47 20.16 11.17
CA HIS A 112 7.61 19.07 12.14
C HIS A 112 7.68 17.67 11.52
N ILE A 113 6.77 17.31 10.61
CA ILE A 113 6.64 15.92 10.13
C ILE A 113 7.63 15.62 9.01
N LEU A 114 7.68 16.46 7.97
CA LEU A 114 8.56 16.27 6.82
C LEU A 114 10.06 16.27 7.21
N PRO A 115 10.55 17.12 8.13
CA PRO A 115 11.93 17.01 8.60
C PRO A 115 12.26 15.69 9.31
N MET A 116 11.26 14.99 9.88
CA MET A 116 11.49 13.71 10.54
C MET A 116 11.45 12.53 9.57
N PHE A 117 10.51 12.55 8.63
CA PHE A 117 10.11 11.37 7.86
C PHE A 117 10.16 11.55 6.34
N GLY A 118 10.21 12.78 5.84
CA GLY A 118 10.00 13.09 4.42
C GLY A 118 10.94 12.37 3.45
N SER A 119 12.19 12.13 3.85
CA SER A 119 13.20 11.48 3.01
C SER A 119 13.14 9.95 3.01
N TYR A 120 12.35 9.33 3.89
CA TYR A 120 12.22 7.88 3.96
C TYR A 120 11.07 7.43 3.07
N SER A 121 11.18 6.24 2.50
CA SER A 121 10.04 5.57 1.87
C SER A 121 8.99 5.17 2.90
N LEU A 122 7.74 5.04 2.45
CA LEU A 122 6.69 4.47 3.30
C LEU A 122 7.04 3.05 3.75
N PHE A 123 7.63 2.24 2.86
CA PHE A 123 8.08 0.89 3.17
C PHE A 123 9.10 0.86 4.33
N GLU A 124 10.15 1.68 4.26
CA GLU A 124 11.19 1.74 5.31
C GLU A 124 10.60 2.12 6.66
N LEU A 125 9.72 3.12 6.71
CA LEU A 125 9.10 3.58 7.95
C LEU A 125 8.10 2.54 8.50
N ASN A 126 7.33 1.90 7.63
CA ASN A 126 6.35 0.90 8.02
C ASN A 126 7.01 -0.39 8.52
N THR A 127 8.18 -0.73 7.99
CA THR A 127 8.98 -1.90 8.42
C THR A 127 9.81 -1.58 9.67
N ASN A 128 10.45 -0.41 9.71
CA ASN A 128 11.30 0.03 10.82
C ASN A 128 10.52 0.82 11.88
N LYS A 129 9.68 0.06 12.58
CA LYS A 129 8.87 0.49 13.72
C LYS A 129 9.66 1.24 14.82
N ASP A 130 10.88 0.77 15.13
CA ASP A 130 11.74 1.39 16.13
C ASP A 130 12.20 2.79 15.72
N LEU A 131 12.58 2.99 14.46
CA LEU A 131 12.96 4.29 13.92
C LEU A 131 11.84 5.33 14.09
N VAL A 132 10.60 4.95 13.75
CA VAL A 132 9.44 5.83 13.89
C VAL A 132 9.20 6.19 15.36
N LEU A 133 9.25 5.20 16.26
CA LEU A 133 9.08 5.41 17.69
C LEU A 133 10.13 6.38 18.25
N ARG A 134 11.42 6.15 17.95
CA ARG A 134 12.52 6.99 18.43
C ARG A 134 12.42 8.43 17.96
N LYS A 135 12.10 8.65 16.68
CA LYS A 135 11.91 10.00 16.12
C LYS A 135 10.74 10.73 16.79
N LEU A 136 9.60 10.05 16.97
CA LEU A 136 8.44 10.63 17.65
C LEU A 136 8.73 10.93 19.12
N ASN A 137 9.40 10.02 19.85
CA ASN A 137 9.78 10.25 21.24
C ASN A 137 10.75 11.44 21.38
N ALA A 138 11.76 11.53 20.51
CA ALA A 138 12.67 12.68 20.50
C ALA A 138 11.93 14.00 20.25
N LYS A 139 10.93 13.99 19.35
CA LYS A 139 10.06 15.17 19.11
C LYS A 139 9.18 15.49 20.31
N ALA A 140 8.63 14.48 20.99
CA ALA A 140 7.76 14.62 22.15
C ALA A 140 8.45 15.32 23.34
N GLN A 141 9.78 15.18 23.44
CA GLN A 141 10.57 15.90 24.44
C GLN A 141 10.68 17.41 24.16
N LYS A 142 10.57 17.82 22.89
CA LYS A 142 10.82 19.20 22.42
C LYS A 142 9.57 19.93 21.96
N TYR A 143 8.45 19.23 21.75
CA TYR A 143 7.23 19.80 21.19
C TYR A 143 5.98 19.33 21.93
N ALA A 144 5.22 20.29 22.47
CA ALA A 144 4.08 20.00 23.36
C ALA A 144 2.87 19.40 22.62
N ASN A 145 2.65 19.76 21.36
CA ASN A 145 1.52 19.27 20.57
C ASN A 145 1.83 17.98 19.81
N ILE A 146 2.61 17.07 20.43
CA ILE A 146 2.99 15.78 19.83
C ILE A 146 1.76 14.92 19.47
N LYS A 147 0.65 15.06 20.20
CA LYS A 147 -0.62 14.36 19.92
C LYS A 147 -1.09 14.59 18.48
N THR A 148 -1.00 15.82 18.01
CA THR A 148 -1.41 16.20 16.65
C THR A 148 -0.45 15.60 15.62
N ILE A 149 0.86 15.68 15.86
CA ILE A 149 1.88 15.08 15.00
C ILE A 149 1.64 13.57 14.83
N LYS A 150 1.48 12.83 15.93
CA LYS A 150 1.27 11.37 15.85
C LYS A 150 -0.04 11.00 15.17
N SER A 151 -1.07 11.84 15.31
CA SER A 151 -2.36 11.64 14.63
C SER A 151 -2.21 11.74 13.12
N TYR A 152 -1.53 12.79 12.62
CA TYR A 152 -1.33 12.96 11.18
C TYR A 152 -0.37 11.92 10.59
N VAL A 153 0.69 11.54 11.33
CA VAL A 153 1.56 10.43 10.91
C VAL A 153 0.75 9.16 10.78
N ASN A 154 -0.07 8.80 11.78
CA ASN A 154 -0.92 7.62 11.70
C ASN A 154 -1.89 7.68 10.52
N GLN A 155 -2.57 8.81 10.37
CA GLN A 155 -3.56 9.03 9.32
C GLN A 155 -2.94 8.90 7.92
N LEU A 156 -1.69 9.31 7.74
CA LEU A 156 -0.99 9.15 6.46
C LEU A 156 -0.76 7.66 6.14
N PHE A 157 -0.35 6.86 7.12
CA PHE A 157 -0.22 5.41 6.94
C PHE A 157 -1.58 4.72 6.77
N ASP A 158 -2.65 5.18 7.42
CA ASP A 158 -4.01 4.66 7.19
C ASP A 158 -4.45 4.88 5.73
N ILE A 159 -4.13 6.03 5.14
CA ILE A 159 -4.44 6.33 3.72
C ILE A 159 -3.52 5.54 2.77
N ALA A 160 -2.27 5.31 3.15
CA ALA A 160 -1.36 4.47 2.38
C ALA A 160 -1.84 3.01 2.33
N GLU A 161 -2.34 2.48 3.45
CA GLU A 161 -2.98 1.16 3.51
C GLU A 161 -4.24 1.13 2.65
N LEU A 162 -5.12 2.13 2.79
CA LEU A 162 -6.38 2.21 2.03
C LEU A 162 -6.19 2.20 0.50
N LEU A 163 -5.09 2.77 0.01
CA LEU A 163 -4.80 2.91 -1.41
C LEU A 163 -3.79 1.88 -1.93
N ASP A 164 -3.53 0.83 -1.16
CA ASP A 164 -2.63 -0.28 -1.49
C ASP A 164 -1.18 0.17 -1.80
N TYR A 165 -0.70 1.21 -1.10
CA TYR A 165 0.73 1.59 -1.10
C TYR A 165 1.52 0.78 -0.06
N ILE A 166 0.84 0.28 0.96
CA ILE A 166 1.34 -0.67 1.95
C ILE A 166 0.23 -1.69 2.25
N GLU A 167 0.59 -2.85 2.79
CA GLU A 167 -0.37 -3.94 3.04
C GLU A 167 -1.13 -3.70 4.34
N TYR A 168 -0.42 -3.24 5.38
CA TYR A 168 -0.97 -2.94 6.70
C TYR A 168 -0.24 -1.76 7.34
N ASN A 169 -0.96 -0.90 8.06
CA ASN A 169 -0.37 0.15 8.88
C ASN A 169 0.25 -0.43 10.17
N HIS A 170 1.54 -0.77 10.09
CA HIS A 170 2.32 -1.27 11.22
C HIS A 170 2.73 -0.18 12.22
N VAL A 171 2.62 1.09 11.83
CA VAL A 171 2.95 2.25 12.66
C VAL A 171 1.82 2.58 13.66
N ALA A 172 0.60 2.11 13.41
CA ALA A 172 -0.58 2.46 14.20
C ALA A 172 -0.51 2.11 15.68
N LYS A 173 0.08 0.95 15.99
CA LYS A 173 0.27 0.55 17.39
C LYS A 173 1.26 1.47 18.08
N ILE A 174 2.35 1.84 17.41
CA ILE A 174 3.49 2.56 17.97
C ILE A 174 3.16 4.00 18.29
N THR A 175 2.45 4.68 17.39
CA THR A 175 2.02 6.07 17.61
C THR A 175 1.21 6.20 18.90
N ARG A 176 0.44 5.17 19.29
CA ARG A 176 -0.33 5.16 20.55
C ARG A 176 0.55 5.18 21.79
N TYR A 177 1.70 4.51 21.77
CA TYR A 177 2.65 4.43 22.89
C TYR A 177 3.55 5.66 23.05
N VAL A 178 3.58 6.57 22.07
CA VAL A 178 4.30 7.85 22.21
C VAL A 178 3.59 8.74 23.23
N GLY A 179 4.27 8.97 24.36
CA GLY A 179 3.84 9.88 25.42
C GLY A 179 4.04 11.36 25.08
N ASP A 180 3.60 12.24 25.98
CA ASP A 180 3.65 13.70 25.86
C ASP A 180 4.42 14.35 27.03
N PRO A 181 5.70 13.95 27.24
CA PRO A 181 6.48 14.31 28.42
C PRO A 181 6.69 15.82 28.59
N LEU A 182 6.89 16.57 27.50
CA LEU A 182 7.05 18.02 27.59
C LEU A 182 5.76 18.70 28.11
N LYS A 183 4.60 18.23 27.67
CA LYS A 183 3.32 18.76 28.12
C LYS A 183 3.06 18.41 29.58
N GLN A 184 3.47 17.23 30.02
CA GLN A 184 3.36 16.80 31.42
C GLN A 184 4.28 17.62 32.33
N ARG A 185 5.55 17.82 31.95
CA ARG A 185 6.48 18.67 32.72
C ARG A 185 5.97 20.10 32.90
N ARG A 186 5.49 20.73 31.82
CA ARG A 186 4.90 22.09 31.85
C ARG A 186 3.65 22.24 32.71
N LYS A 187 3.01 21.13 33.12
CA LYS A 187 1.86 21.15 34.04
C LYS A 187 2.27 20.98 35.50
N MET A 188 3.49 20.49 35.74
CA MET A 188 4.05 20.27 37.07
C MET A 188 4.81 21.51 37.57
N GLU A 189 5.18 22.40 36.65
CA GLU A 189 5.68 23.76 36.89
C GLU A 189 4.51 24.73 37.10
#